data_AF-A0A9N9JUF7-F1
#
_entry.id   AF-A0A9N9JUF7-F1
#
_cell.length_a   1.000
_cell.length_b   1.000
_cell.length_c   1.000
_cell.angle_alpha   90.00
_cell.angle_beta   90.00
_cell.angle_gamma   90.00
#
_symmetry.space_group_name_H-M   'P 1'
#
loop_
_entity.id
_entity.type
_entity.pdbx_description
1 polymer ?
#
loop_
_entity_poly.entity_id
_entity_poly.type
_entity_poly.pdbx_seq_one_letter_code
_entity_poly.pdbx_strand_id
1 'polypeptide(L)'
;KRPRKHENFHKQRDRGYIERFSCNGTLKIVLNMETNIATIDLQHNLLHKRPDRFNTSDDIKAEIKKNIHLTPADIFKQLEQQNPNLTQKQVHAWWSYFLKKEYICDENDQLNSARILVEQNKCKITLFNTQNIQYL
;
A
#
# COMPACT_ATOMS: atom_id res chain seq x y z
N LYS A 1 -25.33 -0.37 -28.81
CA LYS A 1 -25.85 0.54 -27.75
C LYS A 1 -25.12 0.21 -26.46
N ARG A 2 -24.55 1.19 -25.74
CA ARG A 2 -23.96 0.92 -24.42
C ARG A 2 -25.08 0.55 -23.44
N PRO A 3 -24.87 -0.43 -22.55
CA PRO A 3 -25.88 -0.80 -21.56
C PRO A 3 -26.21 0.40 -20.67
N ARG A 4 -27.50 0.63 -20.44
CA ARG A 4 -27.96 1.70 -19.54
C ARG A 4 -27.58 1.36 -18.09
N LYS A 5 -27.24 2.39 -17.32
CA LYS A 5 -26.99 2.22 -15.88
C LYS A 5 -28.26 1.74 -15.18
N HIS A 6 -28.09 0.98 -14.11
CA HIS A 6 -29.19 0.54 -13.27
C HIS A 6 -29.86 1.75 -12.60
N GLU A 7 -31.20 1.82 -12.59
CA GLU A 7 -31.95 2.97 -12.05
C GLU A 7 -31.66 3.21 -10.56
N ASN A 8 -31.64 2.14 -9.76
CA ASN A 8 -31.23 2.21 -8.36
C ASN A 8 -29.71 2.49 -8.23
N PHE A 9 -29.38 3.65 -7.66
CA PHE A 9 -28.01 4.11 -7.43
C PHE A 9 -27.17 3.14 -6.59
N HIS A 10 -27.74 2.51 -5.55
CA HIS A 10 -27.03 1.55 -4.70
C HIS A 10 -26.66 0.24 -5.42
N LYS A 11 -27.27 -0.03 -6.58
CA LYS A 11 -26.98 -1.19 -7.42
C LYS A 11 -26.01 -0.88 -8.56
N GLN A 12 -25.58 0.38 -8.69
CA GLN A 12 -24.55 0.76 -9.64
C GLN A 12 -23.18 0.35 -9.07
N ARG A 13 -22.36 -0.31 -9.90
CA ARG A 13 -20.96 -0.63 -9.53
C ARG A 13 -20.05 0.59 -9.56
N ASP A 14 -20.48 1.65 -10.25
CA ASP A 14 -19.71 2.87 -10.42
C ASP A 14 -19.56 3.57 -9.07
N ARG A 15 -18.32 3.87 -8.68
CA ARG A 15 -18.06 4.79 -7.58
C ARG A 15 -18.32 6.23 -8.07
N GLY A 16 -18.69 7.12 -7.16
CA GLY A 16 -18.80 8.55 -7.45
C GLY A 16 -17.50 9.10 -8.09
N TYR A 17 -17.63 10.20 -8.82
CA TYR A 17 -16.47 10.85 -9.41
C TYR A 17 -15.44 11.19 -8.34
N ILE A 18 -14.17 10.89 -8.61
CA ILE A 18 -13.06 11.39 -7.78
C ILE A 18 -13.04 12.90 -7.93
N GLU A 19 -13.09 13.59 -6.79
CA GLU A 19 -12.96 15.04 -6.76
C GLU A 19 -11.58 15.43 -7.34
N ARG A 20 -11.59 16.19 -8.42
CA ARG A 20 -10.37 16.63 -9.08
C ARG A 20 -9.84 17.84 -8.34
N PHE A 21 -8.53 17.91 -8.15
CA PHE A 21 -7.91 19.14 -7.70
C PHE A 21 -8.19 20.27 -8.70
N SER A 22 -8.40 21.48 -8.20
CA SER A 22 -8.59 22.69 -8.99
C SER A 22 -7.28 23.21 -9.61
N CYS A 23 -6.43 22.33 -10.13
CA CYS A 23 -5.12 22.67 -10.70
C CYS A 23 -5.10 22.89 -12.20
N ASN A 24 -6.23 22.71 -12.88
CA ASN A 24 -6.31 22.71 -14.34
C ASN A 24 -5.23 21.81 -14.99
N GLY A 25 -4.86 20.72 -14.29
CA GLY A 25 -3.83 19.80 -14.75
C GLY A 25 -4.31 19.02 -15.96
N THR A 26 -3.53 19.00 -17.04
CA THR A 26 -3.85 18.26 -18.27
C THR A 26 -2.72 17.33 -18.65
N LEU A 27 -3.05 16.09 -19.00
CA LEU A 27 -2.17 15.14 -19.66
C LEU A 27 -2.72 14.90 -21.07
N LYS A 28 -1.96 15.29 -22.10
CA LYS A 28 -2.30 15.06 -23.50
C LYS A 28 -1.26 14.12 -24.09
N ILE A 29 -1.72 13.01 -24.65
CA ILE A 29 -0.85 12.04 -25.35
C ILE A 29 -1.32 12.03 -26.80
N VAL A 30 -0.42 12.36 -27.72
CA VAL A 30 -0.66 12.36 -29.17
C VAL A 30 0.21 11.27 -29.77
N LEU A 31 -0.41 10.29 -30.41
CA LEU A 31 0.30 9.22 -31.11
C LEU A 31 0.28 9.51 -32.61
N ASN A 32 1.46 9.69 -33.20
CA ASN A 32 1.61 9.70 -34.64
C ASN A 32 1.95 8.27 -35.09
N MET A 33 0.97 7.60 -35.72
CA MET A 33 1.11 6.22 -36.18
C MET A 33 1.97 6.08 -37.43
N GLU A 34 2.13 7.14 -38.22
CA GLU A 34 2.96 7.13 -39.43
C GLU A 34 4.44 7.20 -39.06
N THR A 35 4.78 8.01 -38.06
CA THR A 35 6.16 8.15 -37.59
C THR A 35 6.47 7.23 -36.40
N ASN A 36 5.48 6.52 -35.85
CA ASN A 36 5.57 5.80 -34.57
C ASN A 36 6.10 6.66 -33.40
N ILE A 37 5.77 7.96 -33.41
CA ILE A 37 6.21 8.90 -32.35
C ILE A 37 5.03 9.24 -31.46
N ALA A 38 5.26 9.19 -30.15
CA ALA A 38 4.33 9.68 -29.14
C ALA A 38 4.80 11.03 -28.59
N THR A 39 3.93 12.03 -28.61
CA THR A 39 4.13 13.32 -27.93
C THR A 39 3.30 13.33 -26.65
N ILE A 40 3.92 13.70 -25.52
CA ILE A 40 3.27 13.74 -24.21
C ILE A 40 3.41 15.16 -23.66
N ASP A 41 2.29 15.87 -23.55
CA ASP A 41 2.21 17.18 -22.91
C ASP A 41 1.57 17.04 -21.53
N LEU A 42 2.30 17.48 -20.49
CA LEU A 42 1.82 17.54 -19.12
C LEU A 42 1.83 18.98 -18.63
N GLN A 43 0.67 19.54 -18.32
CA GLN A 43 0.52 20.85 -17.69
C GLN A 43 -0.04 20.68 -16.28
N HIS A 44 0.51 21.43 -15.32
CA HIS A 44 0.02 21.45 -13.95
C HIS A 44 0.27 22.83 -13.34
N ASN A 45 -0.79 23.61 -13.09
CA ASN A 45 -0.63 25.00 -12.64
C ASN A 45 -0.32 25.12 -11.13
N LEU A 46 -0.58 24.06 -10.35
CA LEU A 46 -0.42 24.05 -8.90
C LEU A 46 0.29 22.77 -8.48
N LEU A 47 1.51 22.82 -7.95
CA LEU A 47 2.19 21.60 -7.49
C LEU A 47 1.45 21.02 -6.26
N HIS A 48 0.79 19.87 -6.40
CA HIS A 48 0.20 19.17 -5.27
C HIS A 48 1.21 18.22 -4.64
N LYS A 49 1.21 18.14 -3.31
CA LYS A 49 1.92 17.06 -2.62
C LYS A 49 1.33 15.74 -3.09
N ARG A 50 2.19 14.79 -3.46
CA ARG A 50 1.76 13.44 -3.82
C ARG A 50 0.88 12.90 -2.69
N PRO A 51 -0.33 12.38 -2.97
CA PRO A 51 -1.15 11.79 -1.93
C PRO A 51 -0.35 10.69 -1.23
N ASP A 52 -0.26 10.75 0.10
CA ASP A 52 0.37 9.69 0.87
C ASP A 52 -0.39 8.39 0.61
N ARG A 53 0.33 7.37 0.13
CA ARG A 53 -0.26 6.10 -0.34
C ARG A 53 -1.16 5.44 0.70
N PHE A 54 -0.93 5.73 1.98
CA PHE A 54 -1.69 5.21 3.11
C PHE A 54 -1.91 6.30 4.17
N ASN A 55 -2.38 7.48 3.76
CA ASN A 55 -2.65 8.55 4.71
C ASN A 55 -3.67 8.07 5.76
N THR A 56 -3.21 7.90 6.99
CA THR A 56 -4.01 7.58 8.18
C THR A 56 -3.50 8.48 9.30
N SER A 57 -4.36 8.80 10.26
CA SER A 57 -3.94 9.55 11.44
C SER A 57 -2.85 8.80 12.21
N ASP A 58 -2.03 9.53 12.94
CA ASP A 58 -0.99 8.92 13.78
C ASP A 58 -1.59 8.07 14.89
N ASP A 59 -2.80 8.41 15.36
CA ASP A 59 -3.56 7.60 16.32
C ASP A 59 -3.87 6.21 15.77
N ILE A 60 -4.32 6.11 14.52
CA ILE A 60 -4.58 4.82 13.84
C ILE A 60 -3.29 4.02 13.73
N LYS A 61 -2.17 4.68 13.38
CA LYS A 61 -0.87 4.00 13.28
C LYS A 61 -0.41 3.47 14.65
N ALA A 62 -0.61 4.24 15.72
CA ALA A 62 -0.29 3.83 17.08
C ALA A 62 -1.13 2.62 17.52
N GLU A 63 -2.44 2.62 17.22
CA GLU A 63 -3.31 1.50 17.57
C GLU A 63 -2.98 0.23 16.76
N ILE A 64 -2.63 0.37 15.47
CA ILE A 64 -2.14 -0.76 14.66
C ILE A 64 -0.85 -1.33 15.25
N LYS A 65 0.09 -0.46 15.65
CA LYS A 65 1.36 -0.89 16.24
C LYS A 65 1.16 -1.59 17.60
N LYS A 66 0.25 -1.09 18.44
CA LYS A 66 -0.10 -1.71 19.72
C LYS A 66 -0.67 -3.12 19.56
N ASN A 67 -1.46 -3.32 18.50
CA ASN A 67 -2.13 -4.59 18.21
C ASN A 67 -1.43 -5.41 17.11
N ILE A 68 -0.13 -5.23 16.90
CA ILE A 68 0.63 -5.86 15.80
C ILE A 68 0.56 -7.40 15.83
N HIS A 69 0.34 -7.99 17.00
CA HIS A 69 0.18 -9.43 17.22
C HIS A 69 -1.13 -10.01 16.64
N LEU A 70 -2.11 -9.16 16.32
CA LEU A 70 -3.37 -9.57 15.69
C LEU A 70 -3.25 -9.56 14.17
N THR A 71 -4.22 -10.20 13.49
CA THR A 71 -4.30 -10.13 12.04
C THR A 71 -4.76 -8.74 11.59
N PRO A 72 -4.33 -8.27 10.39
CA PRO A 72 -4.81 -6.99 9.84
C PRO A 72 -6.34 -6.88 9.75
N ALA A 73 -7.04 -8.00 9.55
CA ALA A 73 -8.49 -8.03 9.47
C ALA A 73 -9.14 -7.79 10.83
N ASP A 74 -8.58 -8.36 11.91
CA ASP A 74 -9.10 -8.16 13.26
C ASP A 74 -8.84 -6.74 13.76
N ILE A 75 -7.65 -6.20 13.47
CA ILE A 75 -7.33 -4.80 13.75
C ILE A 75 -8.28 -3.87 12.99
N PHE A 76 -8.58 -4.17 11.73
CA PHE A 76 -9.53 -3.38 10.94
C PHE A 76 -10.94 -3.40 11.53
N LYS A 77 -11.45 -4.56 11.96
CA LYS A 77 -12.77 -4.67 12.63
C LYS A 77 -12.88 -3.82 13.90
N GLN A 78 -11.79 -3.67 14.64
CA GLN A 78 -11.77 -2.84 15.84
C GLN A 78 -11.81 -1.34 15.47
N LEU A 79 -11.14 -0.95 14.39
CA LEU A 79 -10.99 0.44 13.99
C LEU A 79 -12.12 0.97 13.09
N GLU A 80 -12.79 0.11 12.32
CA GLU A 80 -13.79 0.52 11.33
C GLU A 80 -15.00 1.23 11.96
N GLN A 81 -15.36 0.87 13.20
CA GLN A 81 -16.48 1.49 13.91
C GLN A 81 -16.24 2.96 14.24
N GLN A 82 -14.99 3.33 14.52
CA GLN A 82 -14.59 4.69 14.89
C GLN A 82 -14.04 5.48 13.69
N ASN A 83 -13.69 4.80 12.60
CA ASN A 83 -12.99 5.39 11.45
C ASN A 83 -13.65 4.96 10.13
N PRO A 84 -14.77 5.59 9.72
CA PRO A 84 -15.54 5.19 8.54
C PRO A 84 -14.77 5.34 7.21
N ASN A 85 -13.72 6.17 7.18
CA ASN A 85 -12.87 6.39 6.01
C ASN A 85 -11.64 5.45 5.97
N LEU A 86 -11.40 4.68 7.02
CA LEU A 86 -10.29 3.74 7.06
C LEU A 86 -10.62 2.54 6.19
N THR A 87 -9.63 2.08 5.42
CA THR A 87 -9.76 0.86 4.62
C THR A 87 -8.88 -0.26 5.17
N GLN A 88 -9.35 -1.50 5.03
CA GLN A 88 -8.56 -2.68 5.40
C GLN A 88 -7.19 -2.72 4.71
N LYS A 89 -7.08 -2.19 3.48
CA LYS A 89 -5.80 -2.08 2.76
C LYS A 89 -4.81 -1.14 3.43
N GLN A 90 -5.27 -0.01 3.98
CA GLN A 90 -4.41 0.91 4.74
C GLN A 90 -3.92 0.24 6.02
N VAL A 91 -4.79 -0.47 6.75
CA VAL A 91 -4.41 -1.23 7.95
C VAL A 91 -3.36 -2.28 7.63
N HIS A 92 -3.58 -3.09 6.59
CA HIS A 92 -2.63 -4.11 6.16
C HIS A 92 -1.27 -3.49 5.77
N ALA A 93 -1.26 -2.38 5.04
CA ALA A 93 -0.01 -1.73 4.64
C ALA A 93 0.81 -1.28 5.85
N TRP A 94 0.19 -0.63 6.83
CA TRP A 94 0.86 -0.21 8.06
C TRP A 94 1.26 -1.38 8.95
N TRP A 95 0.40 -2.40 9.10
CA TRP A 95 0.71 -3.62 9.83
C TRP A 95 1.95 -4.31 9.23
N SER A 96 2.00 -4.51 7.92
CA SER A 96 3.17 -5.10 7.25
C SER A 96 4.41 -4.24 7.40
N TYR A 97 4.28 -2.92 7.39
CA TYR A 97 5.39 -1.99 7.59
C TYR A 97 5.98 -2.09 9.01
N PHE A 98 5.13 -2.14 10.04
CA PHE A 98 5.57 -2.27 11.42
C PHE A 98 6.16 -3.64 11.71
N LEU A 99 5.53 -4.71 11.23
CA LEU A 99 6.06 -6.05 11.36
C LEU A 99 7.45 -6.16 10.72
N LYS A 100 7.62 -5.59 9.53
CA LYS A 100 8.93 -5.46 8.85
C LYS A 100 10.00 -4.83 9.71
N LYS A 101 9.67 -3.75 10.42
CA LYS A 101 10.61 -3.09 11.31
C LYS A 101 10.99 -3.92 12.54
N GLU A 102 10.16 -4.86 12.96
CA GLU A 102 10.49 -5.75 14.07
C GLU A 102 11.39 -6.91 13.64
N TYR A 103 11.20 -7.45 12.42
CA TYR A 103 11.96 -8.64 11.98
C TYR A 103 13.20 -8.35 11.14
N ILE A 104 13.28 -7.19 10.47
CA ILE A 104 14.46 -6.78 9.69
C ILE A 104 15.41 -6.07 10.63
N CYS A 105 16.38 -6.81 11.19
CA CYS A 105 17.44 -6.27 12.03
C CYS A 105 18.68 -5.83 11.22
N ASP A 106 18.83 -6.38 10.01
CA ASP A 106 19.87 -6.07 9.03
C ASP A 106 19.20 -5.85 7.67
N GLU A 107 19.31 -4.63 7.12
CA GLU A 107 18.66 -4.24 5.86
C GLU A 107 19.26 -4.95 4.64
N ASN A 108 20.48 -5.48 4.75
CA ASN A 108 21.22 -6.08 3.63
C ASN A 108 21.27 -7.61 3.68
N ASP A 109 21.09 -8.22 4.86
CA ASP A 109 21.17 -9.67 5.04
C ASP A 109 20.02 -10.23 5.89
N GLN A 110 19.12 -10.97 5.23
CA GLN A 110 17.97 -11.62 5.86
C GLN A 110 18.38 -12.77 6.80
N LEU A 111 19.48 -13.47 6.50
CA LEU A 111 19.98 -14.55 7.34
C LEU A 111 20.58 -13.98 8.63
N ASN A 112 21.31 -12.86 8.53
CA ASN A 112 21.78 -12.14 9.71
C ASN A 112 20.63 -11.56 10.54
N SER A 113 19.60 -11.01 9.89
CA SER A 113 18.37 -10.57 10.58
C SER A 113 17.76 -11.71 11.40
N ALA A 114 17.60 -12.90 10.80
CA ALA A 114 17.06 -14.07 11.49
C ALA A 114 17.96 -14.52 12.64
N ARG A 115 19.28 -14.53 12.47
CA ARG A 115 20.23 -14.87 13.54
C ARG A 115 20.10 -13.93 14.73
N ILE A 116 20.11 -12.61 14.48
CA ILE A 116 19.98 -11.58 15.53
C ILE A 116 18.66 -11.73 16.28
N LEU A 117 17.55 -11.94 15.56
CA LEU A 117 16.23 -12.09 16.17
C LEU A 117 16.17 -13.31 17.10
N VAL A 118 16.78 -14.43 16.71
CA VAL A 118 16.81 -15.66 17.51
C VAL A 118 17.70 -15.51 18.75
N GLU A 119 18.87 -14.86 18.60
CA GLU A 119 19.75 -14.51 19.72
C GLU A 119 19.05 -13.60 20.74
N GLN A 120 18.33 -12.58 20.28
CA GLN A 120 17.57 -11.66 21.13
C GLN A 120 16.42 -12.33 21.88
N ASN A 121 15.74 -13.30 21.26
CA ASN A 121 14.60 -14.01 21.86
C ASN A 121 15.02 -15.23 22.70
N LYS A 122 16.32 -15.49 22.89
CA LYS A 122 16.87 -16.66 23.61
C LYS A 122 16.33 -18.00 23.11
N CYS A 123 15.90 -18.05 21.85
CA CYS A 123 15.42 -19.29 21.24
C CYS A 123 16.62 -20.12 20.78
N LYS A 124 16.53 -21.45 20.88
CA LYS A 124 17.62 -22.34 20.46
C LYS A 124 17.65 -22.39 18.92
N ILE A 125 18.78 -22.02 18.33
CA ILE A 125 18.97 -21.97 16.87
C ILE A 125 19.08 -23.40 16.32
N THR A 126 18.19 -23.77 15.39
CA THR A 126 18.35 -24.94 14.50
C THR A 126 18.34 -24.43 13.06
N LEU A 127 19.43 -23.79 12.62
CA LEU A 127 19.58 -23.31 11.24
C LEU A 127 19.92 -24.51 10.33
N PHE A 128 19.05 -24.81 9.37
CA PHE A 128 19.34 -25.71 8.26
C PHE A 128 19.52 -24.87 6.98
N ASN A 129 20.77 -24.75 6.51
CA ASN A 129 21.05 -24.22 5.17
C ASN A 129 20.76 -25.33 4.15
N THR A 130 19.60 -25.31 3.50
CA THR A 130 19.33 -26.19 2.37
C THR A 130 19.81 -25.54 1.09
N GLN A 131 21.11 -25.71 0.84
CA GLN A 131 21.78 -25.78 -0.46
C GLN A 131 21.82 -24.52 -1.35
N ASN A 132 23.07 -24.18 -1.71
CA ASN A 132 23.48 -23.33 -2.82
C ASN A 132 22.68 -23.63 -4.09
N ILE A 133 21.82 -22.69 -4.51
CA ILE A 133 21.33 -22.67 -5.89
C ILE A 133 22.40 -21.97 -6.72
N GLN A 134 23.24 -22.75 -7.41
CA GLN A 134 24.04 -22.25 -8.53
C GLN A 134 23.08 -21.93 -9.68
N TYR A 135 23.01 -20.66 -10.09
CA TYR A 135 22.39 -20.29 -11.37
C TYR A 135 23.37 -20.64 -12.49
N LEU A 136 22.92 -21.46 -13.45
CA LEU A 136 23.56 -21.64 -14.76
C LEU A 136 23.37 -20.37 -15.61
#